data_AF-A0A8H7BVW7-F1
#
_entry.id   AF-A0A8H7BVW7-F1
#
_cell.length_a   1.000
_cell.length_b   1.000
_cell.length_c   1.000
_cell.angle_alpha   90.00
_cell.angle_beta   90.00
_cell.angle_gamma   90.00
#
_symmetry.space_group_name_H-M   'P 1'
#
loop_
_entity.id
_entity.type
_entity.pdbx_description
1 polymer ?
#
loop_
_entity_poly.entity_id
_entity_poly.type
_entity_poly.pdbx_seq_one_letter_code
_entity_poly.pdbx_strand_id
1 'polypeptide(L)'
;MPTVEEVRQALAELGCDTRGRKYVLKKRLREAKKKQTVKNGKTEVLENESSEQPPAEQFPDTETSIDNPSINVSCLSSKPQPFDYYLFFDVEATCEENAGFDFPNEIIEFPVVLVSGKTFEIVDQVVEWNKS
;
A
#
# COMPACT_ATOMS: atom_id res chain seq x y z
N MET A 1 0.87 -25.82 -11.04
CA MET A 1 1.07 -24.44 -10.51
C MET A 1 -0.26 -24.00 -9.94
N PRO A 2 -0.35 -23.53 -8.68
CA PRO A 2 -1.62 -23.16 -8.11
C PRO A 2 -2.23 -21.95 -8.83
N THR A 3 -3.54 -21.97 -8.99
CA THR A 3 -4.32 -20.87 -9.58
C THR A 3 -4.36 -19.66 -8.63
N VAL A 4 -4.77 -18.49 -9.12
CA VAL A 4 -4.91 -17.30 -8.25
C VAL A 4 -5.95 -17.56 -7.15
N GLU A 5 -7.04 -18.26 -7.49
CA GLU A 5 -8.13 -18.53 -6.58
C GLU A 5 -7.73 -19.48 -5.45
N GLU A 6 -6.97 -20.55 -5.77
CA GLU A 6 -6.40 -21.44 -4.74
C GLU A 6 -5.50 -20.68 -3.75
N VAL A 7 -4.74 -19.69 -4.22
CA VAL A 7 -3.87 -18.88 -3.35
C VAL A 7 -4.71 -17.94 -2.46
N ARG A 8 -5.80 -17.37 -2.99
CA ARG A 8 -6.73 -16.54 -2.20
C ARG A 8 -7.46 -17.37 -1.16
N GLN A 9 -7.97 -18.54 -1.54
CA GLN A 9 -8.63 -19.48 -0.64
C GLN A 9 -7.70 -19.86 0.52
N ALA A 10 -6.45 -20.23 0.22
CA ALA A 10 -5.46 -20.55 1.24
C ALA A 10 -5.11 -19.36 2.15
N LEU A 11 -5.10 -18.12 1.63
CA LEU A 11 -4.90 -16.92 2.43
C LEU A 11 -6.12 -16.62 3.32
N ALA A 12 -7.34 -16.81 2.81
CA ALA A 12 -8.58 -16.63 3.56
C ALA A 12 -8.68 -17.59 4.75
N GLU A 13 -8.34 -18.87 4.55
CA GLU A 13 -8.27 -19.88 5.61
C GLU A 13 -7.24 -19.52 6.70
N LEU A 14 -6.18 -18.81 6.30
CA LEU A 14 -5.14 -18.31 7.21
C LEU A 14 -5.47 -16.93 7.81
N GLY A 15 -6.65 -16.36 7.52
CA GLY A 15 -7.06 -15.02 7.97
C GLY A 15 -6.18 -13.89 7.42
N CYS A 16 -5.51 -14.11 6.28
CA CYS A 16 -4.64 -13.14 5.62
C CYS A 16 -5.37 -12.41 4.49
N ASP A 17 -4.94 -11.18 4.18
CA ASP A 17 -5.48 -10.39 3.06
C ASP A 17 -5.39 -11.17 1.73
N THR A 18 -6.50 -11.21 0.98
CA THR A 18 -6.65 -11.94 -0.29
C THR A 18 -6.57 -11.04 -1.52
N ARG A 19 -6.37 -9.72 -1.33
CA ARG A 19 -6.26 -8.73 -2.40
C ARG A 19 -4.84 -8.61 -2.94
N GLY A 20 -4.75 -8.17 -4.19
CA GLY A 20 -3.49 -7.89 -4.89
C GLY A 20 -3.19 -8.82 -6.07
N ARG A 21 -2.07 -8.54 -6.76
CA ARG A 21 -1.57 -9.30 -7.91
C ARG A 21 -1.08 -10.70 -7.48
N LYS A 22 -1.09 -11.68 -8.40
CA LYS A 22 -0.72 -13.09 -8.13
C LYS A 22 0.61 -13.25 -7.38
N TYR A 23 1.62 -12.46 -7.72
CA TYR A 23 2.93 -12.53 -7.06
C TYR A 23 2.88 -12.08 -5.59
N VAL A 24 2.08 -11.05 -5.28
CA VAL A 24 1.88 -10.52 -3.92
C VAL A 24 1.21 -11.60 -3.07
N LEU A 25 0.16 -12.23 -3.60
CA LEU A 25 -0.56 -13.31 -2.92
C LEU A 25 0.35 -14.50 -2.62
N LYS A 26 1.17 -14.94 -3.60
CA LYS A 26 2.14 -16.02 -3.41
C LYS A 26 3.20 -15.68 -2.36
N LYS A 27 3.74 -14.46 -2.38
CA LYS A 27 4.71 -13.98 -1.38
C LYS A 27 4.09 -14.03 0.02
N ARG A 28 2.89 -13.47 0.18
CA ARG A 28 2.14 -13.47 1.44
C ARG A 28 1.87 -14.88 1.96
N LEU A 29 1.48 -15.81 1.08
CA LEU A 29 1.23 -17.21 1.45
C LEU A 29 2.52 -17.91 1.93
N ARG A 30 3.67 -17.63 1.30
CA ARG A 30 4.98 -18.17 1.74
C ARG A 30 5.37 -17.64 3.11
N GLU A 31 5.16 -16.34 3.36
CA GLU A 31 5.46 -15.70 4.65
C GLU A 31 4.54 -16.23 5.77
N ALA A 32 3.23 -16.38 5.49
CA ALA A 32 2.26 -16.94 6.42
C ALA A 32 2.60 -18.39 6.82
N LYS A 33 2.96 -19.23 5.84
CA LYS A 33 3.41 -20.61 6.09
C LYS A 33 4.72 -20.66 6.89
N LYS A 34 5.70 -19.81 6.56
CA LYS A 34 6.96 -19.68 7.32
C LYS A 34 6.71 -19.26 8.77
N LYS A 35 5.73 -18.39 9.01
CA LYS A 35 5.34 -17.98 10.36
C LYS A 35 4.69 -19.11 11.16
N GLN A 36 3.89 -19.97 10.51
CA GLN A 36 3.33 -21.17 11.17
C GLN A 36 4.41 -22.19 11.55
N THR A 37 5.40 -22.42 10.69
CA THR A 37 6.49 -23.36 10.99
C THR A 37 7.38 -22.85 12.12
N VAL A 38 7.64 -21.54 12.18
CA VAL A 38 8.42 -20.91 13.27
C VAL A 38 7.66 -20.94 14.61
N LYS A 39 6.33 -20.78 14.60
CA LYS A 39 5.50 -20.90 15.83
C LYS A 39 5.42 -22.33 16.38
N ASN A 40 5.51 -23.34 15.52
CA ASN A 40 5.41 -24.76 15.92
C ASN A 40 6.77 -25.45 16.18
N GLY A 41 7.88 -24.70 16.29
CA GLY A 41 9.10 -25.20 16.90
C GLY A 41 9.99 -26.11 16.04
N LYS A 42 10.35 -25.70 14.82
CA LYS A 42 11.57 -26.23 14.17
C LYS A 42 12.21 -25.21 13.23
N THR A 43 13.33 -24.64 13.65
CA THR A 43 14.19 -23.78 12.80
C THR A 43 15.04 -24.67 11.90
N GLU A 44 14.70 -24.74 10.62
CA GLU A 44 15.67 -25.10 9.56
C GLU A 44 15.69 -23.94 8.55
N VAL A 45 16.87 -23.34 8.44
CA VAL A 45 17.19 -22.28 7.49
C VAL A 45 17.39 -22.94 6.13
N LEU A 46 16.57 -22.58 5.15
CA LEU A 46 16.91 -22.74 3.74
C LEU A 46 16.79 -21.37 3.08
N GLU A 47 17.96 -20.73 3.01
CA GLU A 47 18.25 -19.69 2.03
C GLU A 47 17.97 -20.24 0.63
N ASN A 48 17.40 -19.40 -0.23
CA ASN A 48 17.76 -19.42 -1.63
C ASN A 48 17.38 -18.07 -2.22
N GLU A 49 18.44 -17.32 -2.52
CA GLU A 49 18.47 -16.18 -3.41
C GLU A 49 17.95 -16.56 -4.80
N SER A 50 17.22 -15.65 -5.43
CA SER A 50 17.52 -15.24 -6.80
C SER A 50 16.69 -14.00 -7.13
N SER A 51 17.45 -12.97 -7.46
CA SER A 51 17.11 -11.72 -8.14
C SER A 51 16.27 -11.93 -9.40
N GLU A 52 15.32 -11.02 -9.65
CA GLU A 52 15.24 -10.21 -10.88
C GLU A 52 14.00 -9.29 -10.83
N GLN A 53 14.23 -7.98 -10.86
CA GLN A 53 13.25 -6.99 -11.36
C GLN A 53 13.24 -7.09 -12.90
N PRO A 54 12.12 -6.85 -13.61
CA PRO A 54 11.70 -5.48 -13.97
C PRO A 54 10.16 -5.37 -14.24
N PRO A 55 9.66 -4.34 -14.94
CA PRO A 55 9.81 -2.90 -14.78
C PRO A 55 8.48 -2.26 -14.31
N ALA A 56 8.52 -0.95 -14.07
CA ALA A 56 7.36 -0.10 -13.84
C ALA A 56 6.24 -0.33 -14.87
N GLU A 57 4.97 -0.32 -14.41
CA GLU A 57 3.90 0.48 -15.02
C GLU A 57 2.55 0.29 -14.30
N GLN A 58 1.95 1.46 -14.05
CA GLN A 58 0.52 1.79 -14.02
C GLN A 58 -0.33 1.21 -12.87
N PHE A 59 -0.66 2.13 -11.98
CA PHE A 59 -1.87 2.12 -11.14
C PHE A 59 -3.10 2.31 -12.05
N PRO A 60 -4.21 1.64 -11.73
CA PRO A 60 -5.44 2.40 -11.65
C PRO A 60 -6.25 2.03 -10.41
N ASP A 61 -6.53 3.07 -9.64
CA ASP A 61 -7.74 3.38 -8.89
C ASP A 61 -8.67 2.21 -8.62
N THR A 62 -8.74 1.81 -7.36
CA THR A 62 -9.93 1.12 -6.87
C THR A 62 -10.24 1.68 -5.50
N GLU A 63 -11.11 2.70 -5.53
CA GLU A 63 -11.88 3.14 -4.37
C GLU A 63 -12.42 1.90 -3.66
N THR A 64 -12.14 1.77 -2.37
CA THR A 64 -12.86 0.80 -1.55
C THR A 64 -13.13 1.47 -0.22
N SER A 65 -14.40 1.78 0.00
CA SER A 65 -14.99 2.08 1.29
C SER A 65 -14.53 1.06 2.34
N ILE A 66 -13.81 1.54 3.35
CA ILE A 66 -13.31 0.72 4.46
C ILE A 66 -14.26 0.91 5.63
N ASP A 67 -15.32 0.11 5.68
CA ASP A 67 -16.03 -0.15 6.92
C ASP A 67 -15.88 -1.64 7.24
N ASN A 68 -14.82 -2.01 7.95
CA ASN A 68 -14.91 -3.10 8.92
C ASN A 68 -13.73 -3.12 9.91
N PRO A 69 -13.99 -3.03 11.23
CA PRO A 69 -12.96 -3.10 12.25
C PRO A 69 -12.70 -4.57 12.59
N SER A 70 -11.47 -5.05 12.38
CA SER A 70 -10.77 -6.15 13.10
C SER A 70 -9.77 -6.89 12.20
N ILE A 71 -8.75 -6.20 11.68
CA ILE A 71 -7.58 -6.90 11.10
C ILE A 71 -6.53 -7.06 12.21
N ASN A 72 -6.34 -8.30 12.68
CA ASN A 72 -5.25 -8.66 13.57
C ASN A 72 -3.93 -8.71 12.78
N VAL A 73 -3.27 -7.55 12.68
CA VAL A 73 -1.95 -7.36 12.06
C VAL A 73 -0.86 -7.86 13.01
N SER A 74 -0.74 -9.18 13.18
CA SER A 74 0.51 -9.73 13.70
C SER A 74 1.35 -10.23 12.53
N CYS A 75 2.59 -9.74 12.40
CA CYS A 75 3.69 -10.15 11.50
C CYS A 75 4.06 -9.29 10.29
N LEU A 76 4.53 -8.08 10.58
CA LEU A 76 5.79 -7.65 9.99
C LEU A 76 6.68 -7.27 11.17
N SER A 77 7.96 -7.64 11.16
CA SER A 77 8.95 -6.94 11.99
C SER A 77 9.16 -5.57 11.36
N SER A 78 8.10 -4.77 11.32
CA SER A 78 8.15 -3.42 10.82
C SER A 78 8.77 -2.61 11.93
N LYS A 79 9.94 -2.04 11.66
CA LYS A 79 10.42 -0.91 12.47
C LYS A 79 9.23 0.04 12.66
N PRO A 80 8.97 0.52 13.89
CA PRO A 80 7.87 1.43 14.11
C PRO A 80 7.99 2.56 13.10
N GLN A 81 6.87 2.92 12.48
CA GLN A 81 6.85 4.06 11.58
C GLN A 81 7.37 5.28 12.37
N PRO A 82 8.26 6.12 11.81
CA PRO A 82 9.01 7.10 12.61
C PRO A 82 8.31 8.46 12.77
N PHE A 83 7.18 8.70 12.11
CA PHE A 83 6.54 10.01 12.01
C PHE A 83 5.25 10.09 12.82
N ASP A 84 5.05 11.12 13.64
CA ASP A 84 3.79 11.25 14.37
C ASP A 84 2.60 11.59 13.45
N TYR A 85 2.86 12.27 12.34
CA TYR A 85 1.87 12.65 11.34
C TYR A 85 2.41 12.54 9.92
N TYR A 86 1.49 12.29 8.99
CA TYR A 86 1.70 12.35 7.55
C TYR A 86 0.87 13.48 6.96
N LEU A 87 1.47 14.23 6.04
CA LEU A 87 0.79 15.27 5.29
C LEU A 87 0.66 14.82 3.84
N PHE A 88 -0.57 14.61 3.39
CA PHE A 88 -0.87 14.30 1.99
C PHE A 88 -1.39 15.56 1.32
N PHE A 89 -0.92 15.84 0.11
CA PHE A 89 -1.42 16.92 -0.71
C PHE A 89 -1.43 16.51 -2.17
N ASP A 90 -2.39 17.02 -2.92
CA ASP A 90 -2.57 16.73 -4.34
C ASP A 90 -2.83 18.04 -5.08
N VAL A 91 -1.77 18.66 -5.59
CA VAL A 91 -1.83 20.05 -6.10
C VAL A 91 -2.31 20.06 -7.54
N GLU A 92 -3.36 20.84 -7.80
CA GLU A 92 -3.81 21.13 -9.16
C GLU A 92 -3.20 22.45 -9.65
N ALA A 93 -2.79 22.47 -10.91
CA ALA A 93 -2.15 23.62 -11.54
C ALA A 93 -2.76 23.94 -12.91
N THR A 94 -2.64 25.20 -13.33
CA THR A 94 -2.99 25.61 -14.70
C THR A 94 -2.16 24.82 -15.71
N CYS A 95 -2.72 24.50 -16.87
CA CYS A 95 -2.00 23.85 -17.97
C CYS A 95 -2.51 24.35 -19.33
N GLU A 96 -1.69 24.23 -20.37
CA GLU A 96 -2.04 24.54 -21.75
C GLU A 96 -1.72 23.36 -22.65
N GLU A 97 -2.64 23.05 -23.58
CA GLU A 97 -2.49 21.92 -24.49
C GLU A 97 -1.27 22.14 -25.41
N ASN A 98 -0.41 21.12 -25.52
CA ASN A 98 0.82 21.15 -26.34
C ASN A 98 1.87 22.19 -25.93
N ALA A 99 1.74 22.87 -24.78
CA ALA A 99 2.70 23.87 -24.32
C ALA A 99 4.00 23.29 -23.71
N GLY A 100 4.09 21.96 -23.62
CA GLY A 100 5.29 21.27 -23.14
C GLY A 100 5.64 21.62 -21.70
N PHE A 101 6.93 21.74 -21.39
CA PHE A 101 7.44 22.09 -20.06
C PHE A 101 7.72 23.59 -19.89
N ASP A 102 7.43 24.40 -20.91
CA ASP A 102 7.71 25.84 -20.91
C ASP A 102 6.51 26.68 -20.44
N PHE A 103 5.34 26.06 -20.29
CA PHE A 103 4.16 26.72 -19.75
C PHE A 103 4.37 27.06 -18.27
N PRO A 104 4.16 28.32 -17.85
CA PRO A 104 4.27 28.70 -16.45
C PRO A 104 3.04 28.22 -15.67
N ASN A 105 3.06 26.95 -15.23
CA ASN A 105 1.98 26.39 -14.41
C ASN A 105 1.84 27.17 -13.08
N GLU A 106 0.63 27.55 -12.73
CA GLU A 106 0.26 28.22 -11.47
C GLU A 106 -0.66 27.32 -10.65
N ILE A 107 -0.43 27.23 -9.34
CA ILE A 107 -1.25 26.39 -8.45
C ILE A 107 -2.63 27.02 -8.28
N ILE A 108 -3.68 26.26 -8.63
CA ILE A 108 -5.08 26.69 -8.53
C ILE A 108 -5.86 26.00 -7.41
N GLU A 109 -5.41 24.82 -6.97
CA GLU A 109 -5.99 24.11 -5.82
C GLU A 109 -4.88 23.47 -4.98
N PHE A 110 -5.03 23.55 -3.65
CA PHE A 110 -4.09 22.93 -2.72
C PHE A 110 -4.84 22.20 -1.61
N PRO A 111 -5.39 21.00 -1.88
CA PRO A 111 -5.95 20.13 -0.85
C PRO A 111 -4.82 19.53 0.00
N VAL A 112 -5.03 19.51 1.31
CA VAL A 112 -4.11 18.96 2.30
C VAL A 112 -4.89 18.08 3.29
N VAL A 113 -4.40 16.85 3.50
CA VAL A 113 -4.96 15.89 4.46
C VAL A 113 -3.89 15.54 5.49
N LEU A 114 -4.19 15.78 6.76
CA LEU A 114 -3.35 15.40 7.89
C LEU A 114 -3.78 14.02 8.40
N VAL A 115 -2.84 13.08 8.47
CA VAL A 115 -3.09 11.71 8.94
C VAL A 115 -2.19 11.39 10.13
N SER A 116 -2.76 10.79 11.18
CA SER A 116 -2.01 10.34 12.35
C SER A 116 -1.14 9.14 12.01
N GLY A 117 0.17 9.19 12.27
CA GLY A 117 1.06 8.05 12.04
C GLY A 117 0.87 6.90 13.04
N LYS A 118 0.14 7.12 14.14
CA LYS A 118 -0.15 6.08 15.15
C LYS A 118 -1.40 5.28 14.80
N THR A 119 -2.43 5.95 14.31
CA THR A 119 -3.74 5.35 14.03
C THR A 119 -4.02 5.20 12.55
N PHE A 120 -3.30 5.91 11.69
CA PHE A 120 -3.57 6.06 10.25
C PHE A 120 -4.96 6.62 9.94
N GLU A 121 -5.57 7.28 10.91
CA GLU A 121 -6.84 7.99 10.76
C GLU A 121 -6.60 9.43 10.30
N ILE A 122 -7.55 9.97 9.56
CA ILE A 122 -7.54 11.38 9.15
C ILE A 122 -7.81 12.23 10.38
N VAL A 123 -6.92 13.18 10.61
CA VAL A 123 -6.97 14.14 11.73
C VAL A 123 -7.62 15.43 11.28
N ASP A 124 -7.28 15.89 10.07
CA ASP A 124 -7.81 17.15 9.53
C ASP A 124 -7.73 17.17 7.99
N GLN A 125 -8.54 18.02 7.37
CA GLN A 125 -8.56 18.28 5.93
C GLN A 125 -8.78 19.77 5.67
N VAL A 126 -7.91 20.34 4.83
CA VAL A 126 -8.01 21.74 4.39
C VAL A 126 -7.96 21.77 2.87
N VAL A 127 -8.86 22.53 2.26
CA VAL A 127 -8.84 22.80 0.82
C VAL A 127 -8.74 24.31 0.63
N GLU A 128 -7.60 24.77 0.14
CA GLU A 128 -7.38 26.17 -0.18
C GLU A 128 -7.49 26.40 -1.69
N TRP A 129 -8.32 27.38 -2.06
CA TRP A 129 -8.51 27.82 -3.44
C TRP A 129 -7.70 29.09 -3.67
N ASN A 130 -6.78 29.04 -4.62
CA ASN A 130 -6.06 30.24 -5.05
C ASN A 130 -6.90 30.96 -6.11
N LYS A 131 -7.11 32.26 -5.93
CA LYS A 131 -7.67 33.09 -7.00
C LYS A 131 -6.61 33.26 -8.08
N SER A 132 -6.92 32.80 -9.29
CA SER A 132 -6.21 33.12 -10.52
C SER A 132 -6.45 34.56 -10.99
#